data_AF-A0A380G9R0-F1
#
_entry.id   AF-A0A380G9R0-F1
#
_cell.length_a   1.000
_cell.length_b   1.000
_cell.length_c   1.000
_cell.angle_alpha   90.00
_cell.angle_beta   90.00
_cell.angle_gamma   90.00
#
_symmetry.space_group_name_H-M   'P 1'
#
loop_
_entity.id
_entity.type
_entity.pdbx_description
1 polymer ?
#
loop_
_entity_poly.entity_id
_entity_poly.type
_entity_poly.pdbx_seq_one_letter_code
_entity_poly.pdbx_strand_id
1 'polypeptide(L)'
;MKTIPALAFEFKDRPGVYIGTFDGETTNIEEAVVYALKTGKKPDKEKAKNYYLELGKLHKKQLLEEFGENAINNFDTEKWFELCNLVDVQISEEHFREMLENDY
;
A
#
# COMPACT_ATOMS: atom_id res chain seq x y z
N MET A 1 17.34 -12.73 -10.76
CA MET A 1 16.98 -12.35 -9.38
C MET A 1 15.66 -12.99 -9.03
N LYS A 2 15.49 -13.47 -7.80
CA LYS A 2 14.24 -14.04 -7.33
C LYS A 2 13.31 -12.88 -6.96
N THR A 3 12.10 -12.89 -7.49
CA THR A 3 11.07 -11.88 -7.20
C THR A 3 9.93 -12.49 -6.41
N ILE A 4 9.22 -11.66 -5.65
CA ILE A 4 8.06 -12.04 -4.86
C ILE A 4 6.82 -11.33 -5.43
N PRO A 5 5.71 -12.05 -5.66
CA PRO A 5 4.48 -11.43 -6.10
C PRO A 5 3.88 -10.56 -5.00
N ALA A 6 3.53 -9.33 -5.36
CA ALA A 6 2.88 -8.37 -4.49
C ALA A 6 1.77 -7.63 -5.25
N LEU A 7 1.08 -6.73 -4.54
CA LEU A 7 0.15 -5.76 -5.11
C LEU A 7 0.65 -4.35 -4.86
N ALA A 8 0.44 -3.46 -5.81
CA ALA A 8 0.70 -2.02 -5.66
C ALA A 8 -0.52 -1.20 -6.08
N PHE A 9 -0.61 0.02 -5.58
CA PHE A 9 -1.61 1.01 -5.99
C PHE A 9 -1.10 1.79 -7.19
N GLU A 10 -1.58 1.46 -8.39
CA GLU A 10 -1.25 2.17 -9.63
C GLU A 10 -2.31 3.22 -9.97
N PHE A 11 -1.90 4.44 -10.29
CA PHE A 11 -2.82 5.52 -10.67
C PHE A 11 -3.58 5.20 -11.96
N LYS A 12 -4.91 5.33 -11.93
CA LYS A 12 -5.79 4.99 -13.06
C LYS A 12 -5.55 5.82 -14.31
N ASP A 13 -5.10 7.06 -14.14
CA ASP A 13 -4.82 8.00 -15.22
C ASP A 13 -3.39 7.89 -15.76
N ARG A 14 -2.49 7.22 -15.02
CA ARG A 14 -1.05 7.17 -15.30
C ARG A 14 -0.49 5.77 -15.02
N PRO A 15 -0.62 4.84 -15.99
CA PRO A 15 -0.04 3.50 -15.88
C PRO A 15 1.47 3.54 -15.62
N GLY A 16 1.97 2.66 -14.75
CA GLY A 16 3.36 2.62 -14.31
C GLY A 16 3.74 3.64 -13.23
N VAL A 17 2.79 4.47 -12.77
CA VAL A 17 2.97 5.37 -11.62
C VAL A 17 2.18 4.81 -10.45
N TYR A 18 2.85 4.68 -9.30
CA TYR A 18 2.31 4.08 -8.09
C TYR A 18 2.30 5.07 -6.93
N ILE A 19 1.50 4.80 -5.90
CA ILE A 19 1.62 5.49 -4.61
C ILE A 19 2.98 5.13 -4.00
N GLY A 20 3.79 6.13 -3.66
CA GLY A 20 5.08 5.98 -2.99
C GLY A 20 4.95 5.86 -1.48
N THR A 21 5.86 5.13 -0.84
CA THR A 21 5.85 4.91 0.62
C THR A 21 6.13 6.20 1.42
N PHE A 22 6.89 7.14 0.85
CA PHE A 22 7.25 8.41 1.50
C PHE A 22 6.81 9.65 0.71
N ASP A 23 7.01 9.66 -0.61
CA ASP A 23 6.96 10.90 -1.42
C ASP A 23 5.75 11.02 -2.37
N GLY A 24 4.61 10.47 -1.96
CA GLY A 24 3.35 10.58 -2.70
C GLY A 24 3.28 9.63 -3.89
N GLU A 25 4.06 9.86 -4.94
CA GLU A 25 4.03 9.07 -6.18
C GLU A 25 5.44 8.60 -6.59
N THR A 26 5.53 7.41 -7.18
CA THR A 26 6.80 6.86 -7.67
C THR A 26 6.60 5.99 -8.91
N THR A 27 7.63 5.88 -9.74
CA THR A 27 7.72 4.87 -10.81
C THR A 27 8.61 3.69 -10.42
N ASN A 28 9.29 3.75 -9.27
CA ASN A 28 10.10 2.66 -8.75
C ASN A 28 9.24 1.76 -7.86
N ILE A 29 9.09 0.50 -8.25
CA ILE A 29 8.24 -0.44 -7.52
C ILE A 29 8.77 -0.76 -6.11
N GLU A 30 10.08 -0.69 -5.90
CA GLU A 30 10.71 -0.96 -4.59
C GLU A 30 10.54 0.25 -3.63
N GLU A 31 10.05 1.39 -4.12
CA GLU A 31 9.71 2.57 -3.31
C GLU A 31 8.19 2.76 -3.16
N ALA A 32 7.40 1.89 -3.80
CA ALA A 32 5.95 1.99 -3.81
C ALA A 32 5.34 1.38 -2.54
N VAL A 33 4.14 1.84 -2.19
CA VAL A 33 3.30 1.15 -1.21
C VAL A 33 2.86 -0.18 -1.80
N VAL A 34 3.43 -1.26 -1.26
CA VAL A 34 3.19 -2.63 -1.71
C VAL A 34 2.55 -3.49 -0.62
N TYR A 35 1.74 -4.45 -1.06
CA TYR A 35 1.15 -5.47 -0.22
C TYR A 35 1.63 -6.85 -0.66
N ALA A 36 2.39 -7.52 0.21
CA ALA A 36 2.87 -8.88 0.00
C ALA A 36 2.42 -9.77 1.16
N LEU A 37 2.13 -11.05 0.87
CA LEU A 37 1.86 -12.01 1.93
C LEU A 37 3.18 -12.47 2.54
N LYS A 38 3.26 -12.61 3.87
CA LYS A 38 4.43 -13.16 4.58
C LYS A 38 4.88 -14.54 4.06
N THR A 39 3.96 -15.29 3.45
CA THR A 39 4.24 -16.59 2.81
C THR A 39 4.97 -16.49 1.47
N GLY A 40 5.14 -15.28 0.91
CA GLY A 40 5.65 -15.04 -0.44
C GLY A 40 4.70 -15.47 -1.58
N LYS A 41 3.47 -15.90 -1.25
CA LYS A 41 2.45 -16.26 -2.25
C LYS A 41 1.76 -15.02 -2.80
N LYS A 42 1.21 -15.15 -4.01
CA LYS A 42 0.42 -14.09 -4.66
C LYS A 42 -0.75 -13.67 -3.74
N PRO A 43 -0.86 -12.38 -3.40
CA PRO A 43 -1.99 -11.88 -2.63
C PRO A 43 -3.31 -11.92 -3.42
N ASP A 44 -4.43 -12.02 -2.70
CA ASP A 44 -5.76 -11.86 -3.26
C ASP A 44 -6.16 -10.38 -3.22
N LYS A 45 -6.60 -9.83 -4.36
CA LYS A 45 -6.89 -8.40 -4.52
C LYS A 45 -8.08 -7.94 -3.68
N GLU A 46 -9.13 -8.75 -3.56
CA GLU A 46 -10.32 -8.39 -2.76
C GLU A 46 -10.00 -8.43 -1.27
N LYS A 47 -9.20 -9.41 -0.82
CA LYS A 47 -8.71 -9.45 0.57
C LYS A 47 -7.80 -8.26 0.88
N ALA A 48 -6.88 -7.93 -0.02
CA ALA A 48 -6.01 -6.77 0.14
C ALA A 48 -6.82 -5.46 0.18
N LYS A 49 -7.80 -5.31 -0.71
CA LYS A 49 -8.71 -4.16 -0.72
C LYS A 49 -9.43 -4.00 0.62
N ASN A 50 -10.07 -5.07 1.11
CA ASN A 50 -10.78 -5.03 2.38
C ASN A 50 -9.84 -4.72 3.55
N TYR A 51 -8.63 -5.27 3.55
CA TYR A 51 -7.61 -4.96 4.56
C TYR A 51 -7.26 -3.47 4.60
N TYR A 52 -6.97 -2.84 3.46
CA TYR A 52 -6.64 -1.41 3.43
C TYR A 52 -7.82 -0.51 3.78
N LEU A 53 -9.04 -0.87 3.39
CA LEU A 53 -10.25 -0.11 3.78
C LEU A 53 -10.44 -0.13 5.30
N GLU A 54 -10.29 -1.28 5.94
CA GLU A 54 -10.39 -1.39 7.41
C GLU A 54 -9.22 -0.67 8.11
N LEU A 55 -8.00 -0.79 7.57
CA LEU A 55 -6.84 -0.09 8.11
C LEU A 55 -7.00 1.44 8.02
N GLY A 56 -7.49 1.97 6.90
CA GLY A 56 -7.77 3.39 6.72
C GLY A 56 -8.82 3.92 7.70
N LYS A 57 -9.90 3.17 7.94
CA LYS A 57 -10.91 3.51 8.95
C LYS A 57 -10.33 3.54 10.36
N LEU A 58 -9.52 2.54 10.72
CA LEU A 58 -8.86 2.47 12.02
C LEU A 58 -7.91 3.67 12.21
N HIS A 59 -7.08 3.96 11.21
CA HIS A 59 -6.13 5.07 11.26
C HIS A 59 -6.85 6.41 11.38
N LYS A 60 -7.91 6.63 10.59
CA LYS A 60 -8.75 7.83 10.68
C LYS A 60 -9.35 8.00 12.08
N LYS A 61 -9.83 6.91 12.68
CA LYS A 61 -10.38 6.91 14.04
C LYS A 61 -9.30 7.28 15.07
N GLN A 62 -8.12 6.66 14.99
CA GLN A 62 -6.98 6.97 15.88
C GLN A 62 -6.57 8.44 15.78
N LEU A 63 -6.42 8.97 14.57
CA LEU A 63 -6.08 10.37 14.36
C LEU A 63 -7.11 11.34 14.94
N LEU A 64 -8.40 11.03 14.80
CA LEU A 64 -9.48 11.82 15.41
C LEU A 64 -9.44 11.77 16.94
N GLU A 65 -9.14 10.60 17.52
CA GLU A 65 -9.04 10.43 18.98
C GLU A 65 -7.82 11.17 19.57
N GLU A 66 -6.68 11.16 18.87
CA GLU A 66 -5.42 11.76 19.36
C GLU A 66 -5.29 13.26 19.06
N PHE A 67 -5.74 13.70 17.89
CA PHE A 67 -5.49 15.07 17.38
C PHE A 67 -6.78 15.87 17.14
N GLY A 68 -7.95 15.27 17.34
CA GLY A 68 -9.26 15.93 17.19
C GLY A 68 -9.70 16.12 15.73
N GLU A 69 -10.76 16.92 15.53
CA GLU A 69 -11.41 17.09 14.22
C GLU A 69 -10.51 17.72 13.14
N ASN A 70 -9.43 18.39 13.53
CA ASN A 70 -8.49 19.03 12.61
C ASN A 70 -7.32 18.12 12.18
N ALA A 71 -7.36 16.83 12.54
CA ALA A 71 -6.32 15.88 12.15
C ALA A 71 -6.23 15.75 10.63
N ILE A 72 -5.03 15.97 10.07
CA ILE A 72 -4.77 15.73 8.64
C ILE A 72 -4.55 14.22 8.47
N ASN A 73 -5.40 13.58 7.67
CA ASN A 73 -5.24 12.17 7.31
C ASN A 73 -4.89 12.03 5.83
N ASN A 74 -3.60 11.82 5.56
CA ASN A 74 -3.12 11.51 4.20
C ASN A 74 -3.22 10.02 3.87
N PHE A 75 -3.52 9.17 4.85
CA PHE A 75 -3.78 7.74 4.71
C PHE A 75 -5.28 7.47 4.53
N ASP A 76 -5.87 8.11 3.51
CA ASP A 76 -7.25 7.90 3.11
C ASP A 76 -7.33 6.81 2.03
N THR A 77 -7.46 5.57 2.48
CA THR A 77 -7.45 4.41 1.58
C THR A 77 -8.70 4.32 0.72
N GLU A 78 -9.84 4.90 1.14
CA GLU A 78 -11.03 5.03 0.27
C GLU A 78 -10.67 5.91 -0.92
N LYS A 79 -10.01 7.05 -0.68
CA LYS A 79 -9.54 7.94 -1.74
C LYS A 79 -8.51 7.26 -2.65
N TRP A 80 -7.62 6.44 -2.10
CA TRP A 80 -6.67 5.68 -2.90
C TRP A 80 -7.38 4.76 -3.90
N PHE A 81 -8.46 4.07 -3.50
CA PHE A 81 -9.24 3.21 -4.41
C PHE A 81 -10.07 3.99 -5.45
N GLU A 82 -10.38 5.26 -5.20
CA GLU A 82 -10.94 6.14 -6.23
C GLU A 82 -9.91 6.45 -7.32
N LEU A 83 -8.67 6.72 -6.92
CA LEU A 83 -7.59 7.19 -7.81
C LEU A 83 -6.78 6.06 -8.44
N CYS A 84 -6.70 4.90 -7.79
CA CYS A 84 -5.78 3.82 -8.13
C CYS A 84 -6.47 2.47 -8.33
N ASN A 85 -5.82 1.60 -9.10
CA ASN A 85 -6.11 0.17 -9.20
C ASN A 85 -5.10 -0.62 -8.35
N LEU A 86 -5.55 -1.71 -7.72
CA LEU A 86 -4.62 -2.73 -7.20
C LEU A 86 -4.13 -3.61 -8.35
N VAL A 87 -2.86 -3.46 -8.70
CA VAL A 87 -2.23 -4.20 -9.80
C VAL A 87 -1.23 -5.23 -9.28
N ASP A 88 -1.04 -6.30 -10.06
CA ASP A 88 -0.07 -7.33 -9.73
C ASP A 88 1.33 -6.85 -10.10
N VAL A 89 2.27 -6.94 -9.16
CA VAL A 89 3.66 -6.50 -9.35
C VAL A 89 4.63 -7.56 -8.87
N GLN A 90 5.91 -7.37 -9.17
CA GLN A 90 7.01 -8.19 -8.68
C GLN A 90 7.97 -7.28 -7.92
N ILE A 91 8.26 -7.62 -6.67
CA ILE A 91 9.27 -6.93 -5.85
C ILE A 91 10.49 -7.82 -5.66
N SER A 92 11.63 -7.21 -5.33
CA SER A 92 12.84 -7.94 -5.00
C SER A 92 12.69 -8.75 -3.69
N GLU A 93 13.44 -9.85 -3.56
CA GLU A 93 13.52 -10.60 -2.30
C GLU A 93 14.18 -9.79 -1.17
N GLU A 94 15.00 -8.79 -1.51
CA GLU A 94 15.61 -7.86 -0.56
C GLU A 94 14.53 -6.96 0.05
N HIS A 95 13.77 -6.26 -0.79
CA HIS A 95 12.66 -5.43 -0.34
C HIS A 95 11.61 -6.23 0.43
N PHE A 96 11.27 -7.45 -0.02
CA PHE A 96 10.38 -8.33 0.73
C PHE A 96 10.90 -8.66 2.14
N ARG A 97 12.22 -8.82 2.32
CA ARG A 97 12.80 -9.04 3.66
C ARG A 97 12.75 -7.79 4.52
N GLU A 98 13.08 -6.63 3.95
CA GLU A 98 12.98 -5.34 4.65
C GLU A 98 11.55 -5.08 5.14
N MET A 99 10.54 -5.38 4.32
CA MET A 99 9.14 -5.28 4.72
C MET A 99 8.81 -6.16 5.95
N LEU A 100 9.34 -7.39 6.00
CA LEU A 100 9.10 -8.32 7.11
C LEU A 100 9.84 -7.89 8.39
N GLU A 101 11.02 -7.29 8.24
CA GLU A 101 11.83 -6.78 9.35
C GLU A 101 11.29 -5.48 9.94
N ASN A 102 10.43 -4.74 9.23
CA ASN A 102 9.81 -3.51 9.70
C ASN A 102 8.39 -3.71 10.26
N ASP A 103 7.86 -4.93 10.24
CA ASP A 103 6.49 -5.29 10.61
C ASP A 103 6.33 -5.56 12.14
N TYR A 104 7.17 -4.93 12.98
CA TYR A 104 7.26 -5.11 14.44
C TYR A 104 6.33 -4.21 15.26
#